data_AF-A0A0T9L9C0-F1
#
_entry.id   AF-A0A0T9L9C0-F1
#
_cell.length_a   1.000
_cell.length_b   1.000
_cell.length_c   1.000
_cell.angle_alpha   90.00
_cell.angle_beta   90.00
_cell.angle_gamma   90.00
#
_symmetry.space_group_name_H-M   'P 1'
#
loop_
_entity.id
_entity.type
_entity.pdbx_description
1 polymer ?
#
loop_
_entity_poly.entity_id
_entity_poly.type
_entity_poly.pdbx_seq_one_letter_code
_entity_poly.pdbx_strand_id
1 'polypeptide(L)'
;MPTVSGSSNSFAVNLAKINNISSGINSEQQKMGTRYEAIDHIKTLTHDQYGELFEVENTIGSLNGKTEVPLRSIELASGEKQYFATAKMDPRKYFYIEDSFDNQWNMEDLSITDYNIRHVVFIFGSEFSSNSFPIGMNFSTEKTEEIDDVYYVHCHQTIKFALHESRLNENEIKQKSKLINSIVNEKKPELIQLLKNCTSRNINCSSKDAVKLCEEFPGIFDNTDTVTPNMQINAHKLVNELEKNG
;
A
#
# COMPACT_ATOMS: atom_id res chain seq x y z
N MET A 1 -30.67 -47.14 43.70
CA MET A 1 -30.03 -45.81 43.68
C MET A 1 -28.72 -45.91 44.45
N PRO A 2 -27.60 -45.25 44.07
CA PRO A 2 -27.34 -44.32 42.95
C PRO A 2 -26.39 -44.93 41.88
N THR A 3 -26.69 -44.86 40.58
CA THR A 3 -26.30 -43.89 39.53
C THR A 3 -24.93 -44.11 38.87
N VAL A 4 -25.01 -44.56 37.61
CA VAL A 4 -24.00 -44.41 36.56
C VAL A 4 -24.06 -42.97 36.04
N SER A 5 -22.90 -42.32 35.90
CA SER A 5 -22.73 -41.21 34.97
C SER A 5 -21.27 -41.14 34.54
N GLY A 6 -21.00 -41.42 33.27
CA GLY A 6 -19.74 -41.04 32.64
C GLY A 6 -19.78 -39.57 32.24
N SER A 7 -18.62 -38.92 32.25
CA SER A 7 -18.25 -37.99 31.18
C SER A 7 -16.76 -37.72 31.25
N SER A 8 -16.15 -37.81 30.08
CA SER A 8 -14.79 -37.50 29.73
C SER A 8 -14.41 -36.08 30.18
N ASN A 9 -13.25 -35.93 30.83
CA ASN A 9 -12.67 -34.61 31.08
C ASN A 9 -12.13 -34.05 29.76
N SER A 10 -12.98 -33.33 29.04
CA SER A 10 -12.59 -32.46 27.94
C SER A 10 -11.89 -31.22 28.50
N PHE A 11 -10.72 -30.91 27.95
CA PHE A 11 -10.01 -29.65 28.16
C PHE A 11 -10.96 -28.48 27.88
N ALA A 12 -11.34 -27.75 28.93
CA ALA A 12 -12.07 -26.50 28.80
C ALA A 12 -11.07 -25.41 28.40
N VAL A 13 -10.98 -25.13 27.10
CA VAL A 13 -10.42 -23.88 26.59
C VAL A 13 -11.37 -22.77 27.07
N ASN A 14 -10.87 -21.86 27.90
CA ASN A 14 -11.59 -20.67 28.32
C ASN A 14 -11.86 -19.79 27.08
N LEU A 15 -13.05 -19.95 26.49
CA LEU A 15 -13.63 -18.97 25.58
C LEU A 15 -14.00 -17.74 26.40
N ALA A 16 -13.06 -16.79 26.48
CA ALA A 16 -13.33 -15.47 27.03
C ALA A 16 -14.27 -14.71 26.07
N LYS A 17 -15.49 -14.46 26.57
CA LYS A 17 -16.46 -13.43 26.18
C LYS A 17 -16.15 -12.65 24.89
N ILE A 18 -16.84 -13.04 23.83
CA ILE A 18 -17.17 -12.17 22.70
C ILE A 18 -18.13 -11.10 23.24
N ASN A 19 -17.64 -9.88 23.39
CA ASN A 19 -18.46 -8.70 23.52
C ASN A 19 -18.32 -7.88 22.23
N ASN A 20 -19.42 -7.80 21.49
CA ASN A 20 -19.65 -6.84 20.42
C ASN A 20 -19.31 -5.42 20.90
N ILE A 21 -18.24 -4.84 20.35
CA ILE A 21 -18.02 -3.40 20.35
C ILE A 21 -17.60 -3.01 18.94
N SER A 22 -18.58 -2.51 18.18
CA SER A 22 -18.38 -1.59 17.06
C SER A 22 -17.58 -0.38 17.56
N SER A 23 -16.26 -0.43 17.46
CA SER A 23 -15.37 0.74 17.45
C SER A 23 -13.99 0.35 16.98
N GLY A 24 -13.64 0.73 15.74
CA GLY A 24 -12.30 0.62 15.17
C GLY A 24 -11.24 1.52 15.83
N ILE A 25 -11.34 1.77 17.14
CA ILE A 25 -10.36 2.51 17.92
C ILE A 25 -10.35 1.87 19.32
N ASN A 26 -9.22 1.30 19.73
CA ASN A 26 -8.90 0.75 21.06
C ASN A 26 -9.41 -0.67 21.37
N SER A 27 -8.78 -1.70 20.79
CA SER A 27 -8.47 -2.90 21.56
C SER A 27 -7.15 -2.65 22.32
N GLU A 28 -7.08 -3.01 23.60
CA GLU A 28 -5.94 -2.85 24.49
C GLU A 28 -4.59 -2.99 23.75
N GLN A 29 -3.80 -1.91 23.71
CA GLN A 29 -2.59 -1.78 22.89
C GLN A 29 -1.50 -2.75 23.36
N GLN A 30 -1.61 -4.01 22.97
CA GLN A 30 -0.47 -4.90 22.97
C GLN A 30 0.44 -4.43 21.83
N LYS A 31 1.38 -3.53 22.17
CA LYS A 31 2.40 -3.07 21.24
C LYS A 31 3.23 -4.28 20.82
N MET A 32 3.24 -4.59 19.54
CA MET A 32 4.00 -5.73 19.02
C MET A 32 5.49 -5.38 19.03
N GLY A 33 6.35 -6.31 19.41
CA GLY A 33 7.79 -6.03 19.53
C GLY A 33 8.40 -5.71 18.17
N THR A 34 8.18 -6.57 17.19
CA THR A 34 8.74 -6.42 15.84
C THR A 34 7.68 -6.37 14.74
N ARG A 35 8.08 -5.89 13.56
CA ARG A 35 7.22 -5.91 12.36
C ARG A 35 6.82 -7.34 11.96
N TYR A 36 7.73 -8.31 12.13
CA TYR A 36 7.44 -9.73 11.89
C TYR A 36 6.33 -10.24 12.82
N GLU A 37 6.42 -9.93 14.11
CA GLU A 37 5.39 -10.28 15.09
C GLU A 37 4.05 -9.62 14.76
N ALA A 38 4.05 -8.36 14.32
CA ALA A 38 2.83 -7.68 13.88
C ALA A 38 2.21 -8.36 12.65
N ILE A 39 3.02 -8.80 11.69
CA ILE A 39 2.56 -9.54 10.51
C ILE A 39 1.96 -10.90 10.90
N ASP A 40 2.62 -11.66 11.77
CA ASP A 40 2.09 -12.94 12.26
C ASP A 40 0.78 -12.74 13.04
N HIS A 41 0.67 -11.64 13.79
CA HIS A 41 -0.58 -11.27 14.43
C HIS A 41 -1.67 -10.93 13.41
N ILE A 42 -1.38 -10.18 12.35
CA ILE A 42 -2.32 -9.91 11.25
C ILE A 42 -2.82 -11.22 10.65
N LYS A 43 -1.91 -12.17 10.37
CA LYS A 43 -2.28 -13.50 9.86
C LYS A 43 -3.24 -14.20 10.81
N THR A 44 -2.90 -14.25 12.10
CA THR A 44 -3.77 -14.85 13.13
C THR A 44 -5.15 -14.19 13.18
N LEU A 45 -5.22 -12.86 13.09
CA LEU A 45 -6.47 -12.10 13.11
C LEU A 45 -7.36 -12.37 11.87
N THR A 46 -6.74 -12.68 10.73
CA THR A 46 -7.40 -12.81 9.41
C THR A 46 -7.53 -14.26 8.94
N HIS A 47 -7.10 -15.22 9.76
CA HIS A 47 -7.00 -16.63 9.40
C HIS A 47 -8.35 -17.32 9.16
N ASP A 48 -9.45 -16.72 9.59
CA ASP A 48 -10.80 -17.20 9.29
C ASP A 48 -11.31 -16.54 8.01
N GLN A 49 -11.49 -17.34 6.95
CA GLN A 49 -12.09 -16.90 5.69
C GLN A 49 -13.53 -16.37 5.86
N TYR A 50 -14.23 -16.68 6.94
CA TYR A 50 -15.54 -16.13 7.29
C TYR A 50 -15.46 -15.12 8.44
N GLY A 51 -14.25 -14.69 8.81
CA GLY A 51 -14.02 -13.82 9.95
C GLY A 51 -14.57 -12.41 9.78
N GLU A 52 -14.79 -11.73 10.91
CA GLU A 52 -15.26 -10.34 11.02
C GLU A 52 -14.46 -9.35 10.14
N LEU A 53 -13.18 -9.65 9.89
CA LEU A 53 -12.30 -8.78 9.09
C LEU A 53 -12.62 -8.77 7.59
N PHE A 54 -13.43 -9.72 7.11
CA PHE A 54 -13.89 -9.78 5.72
C PHE A 54 -15.34 -9.30 5.53
N GLU A 55 -15.94 -8.71 6.57
CA GLU A 55 -17.21 -8.00 6.47
C GLU A 55 -17.06 -6.68 5.68
N VAL A 56 -18.17 -6.19 5.12
CA VAL A 56 -18.18 -5.05 4.19
C VAL A 56 -17.58 -3.78 4.81
N GLU A 57 -17.79 -3.58 6.10
CA GLU A 57 -17.27 -2.46 6.88
C GLU A 57 -15.77 -2.51 7.14
N ASN A 58 -15.18 -3.71 7.15
CA ASN A 58 -13.79 -3.95 7.48
C ASN A 58 -12.91 -4.19 6.24
N THR A 59 -13.55 -4.39 5.09
CA THR A 59 -12.89 -4.63 3.81
C THR A 59 -12.86 -3.41 2.92
N ILE A 60 -11.87 -3.32 2.04
CA ILE A 60 -11.87 -2.37 0.95
C ILE A 60 -12.95 -2.82 -0.05
N GLY A 61 -14.09 -2.13 -0.03
CA GLY A 61 -15.20 -2.31 -0.98
C GLY A 61 -15.16 -1.34 -2.17
N SER A 62 -16.29 -1.21 -2.88
CA SER A 62 -16.40 -0.32 -4.05
C SER A 62 -15.89 1.10 -3.75
N LEU A 63 -14.90 1.53 -4.53
CA LEU A 63 -14.24 2.82 -4.31
C LEU A 63 -15.13 4.03 -4.66
N ASN A 64 -16.29 3.85 -5.30
CA ASN A 64 -17.43 4.80 -5.43
C ASN A 64 -17.10 6.31 -5.25
N GLY A 65 -16.25 6.88 -6.10
CA GLY A 65 -15.92 8.32 -6.07
C GLY A 65 -15.10 8.80 -4.87
N LYS A 66 -14.55 7.88 -4.07
CA LYS A 66 -13.53 8.19 -3.06
C LYS A 66 -12.27 8.73 -3.75
N THR A 67 -11.47 9.48 -3.02
CA THR A 67 -10.15 9.96 -3.48
C THR A 67 -9.01 9.30 -2.72
N GLU A 68 -9.31 8.67 -1.59
CA GLU A 68 -8.34 7.98 -0.73
C GLU A 68 -8.97 6.72 -0.13
N VAL A 69 -8.12 5.78 0.27
CA VAL A 69 -8.54 4.53 0.92
C VAL A 69 -7.95 4.46 2.33
N PRO A 70 -8.80 4.27 3.36
CA PRO A 70 -8.34 4.12 4.74
C PRO A 70 -7.69 2.75 4.96
N LEU A 71 -6.65 2.73 5.81
CA LEU A 71 -5.89 1.55 6.18
C LEU A 71 -6.05 1.22 7.65
N ARG A 72 -5.97 -0.07 7.97
CA ARG A 72 -5.88 -0.58 9.34
C ARG A 72 -4.42 -0.63 9.76
N SER A 73 -4.15 -0.58 11.06
CA SER A 73 -2.78 -0.57 11.57
C SER A 73 -2.61 -1.28 12.90
N ILE A 74 -1.45 -1.89 13.12
CA ILE A 74 -0.96 -2.34 14.43
C ILE A 74 0.19 -1.43 14.85
N GLU A 75 0.18 -0.94 16.09
CA GLU A 75 1.28 -0.16 16.65
C GLU A 75 2.40 -1.09 17.16
N LEU A 76 3.64 -0.79 16.76
CA LEU A 76 4.85 -1.47 17.19
C LEU A 76 5.36 -0.86 18.51
N ALA A 77 6.23 -1.60 19.21
CA ALA A 77 6.89 -1.13 20.44
C ALA A 77 7.74 0.13 20.20
N SER A 78 8.26 0.30 18.98
CA SER A 78 8.96 1.51 18.53
C SER A 78 8.04 2.74 18.38
N GLY A 79 6.72 2.57 18.40
CA GLY A 79 5.73 3.60 18.06
C GLY A 79 5.45 3.71 16.56
N GLU A 80 6.18 2.99 15.71
CA GLU A 80 5.83 2.83 14.29
C GLU A 80 4.52 2.04 14.12
N LYS A 81 3.93 2.12 12.94
CA LYS A 81 2.71 1.38 12.60
C LYS A 81 2.97 0.41 11.46
N GLN A 82 2.45 -0.80 11.59
CA GLN A 82 2.34 -1.76 10.50
C GLN A 82 0.94 -1.65 9.90
N TYR A 83 0.83 -1.23 8.64
CA TYR A 83 -0.45 -1.04 7.97
C TYR A 83 -0.88 -2.27 7.18
N PHE A 84 -2.19 -2.50 7.10
CA PHE A 84 -2.77 -3.56 6.30
C PHE A 84 -4.21 -3.23 5.88
N ALA A 85 -4.70 -3.96 4.88
CA ALA A 85 -6.09 -3.94 4.47
C ALA A 85 -6.59 -5.33 4.08
N THR A 86 -7.87 -5.58 4.26
CA THR A 86 -8.55 -6.81 3.81
C THR A 86 -9.44 -6.49 2.62
N ALA A 87 -9.58 -7.42 1.69
CA ALA A 87 -10.48 -7.30 0.56
C ALA A 87 -11.00 -8.67 0.11
N LYS A 88 -12.14 -8.66 -0.59
CA LYS A 88 -12.72 -9.81 -1.27
C LYS A 88 -12.48 -9.64 -2.76
N MET A 89 -11.61 -10.45 -3.37
CA MET A 89 -11.09 -10.22 -4.73
C MET A 89 -11.56 -11.26 -5.74
N ASP A 90 -11.85 -10.82 -6.98
CA ASP A 90 -12.05 -11.73 -8.11
C ASP A 90 -10.75 -12.54 -8.34
N PRO A 91 -10.82 -13.88 -8.37
CA PRO A 91 -9.65 -14.73 -8.62
C PRO A 91 -8.85 -14.33 -9.86
N ARG A 92 -9.52 -13.84 -10.91
CA ARG A 92 -8.88 -13.38 -12.14
C ARG A 92 -8.00 -12.14 -11.92
N LYS A 93 -8.40 -11.23 -11.02
CA LYS A 93 -7.61 -10.05 -10.66
C LYS A 93 -6.40 -10.42 -9.81
N TYR A 94 -6.53 -11.43 -8.95
CA TYR A 94 -5.43 -11.93 -8.14
C TYR A 94 -4.25 -12.43 -8.98
N PHE A 95 -4.52 -13.17 -10.06
CA PHE A 95 -3.46 -13.64 -10.97
C PHE A 95 -2.66 -12.48 -11.59
N TYR A 96 -3.24 -11.28 -11.77
CA TYR A 96 -2.47 -10.13 -12.22
C TYR A 96 -1.50 -9.62 -11.15
N ILE A 97 -1.80 -9.79 -9.87
CA ILE A 97 -0.90 -9.38 -8.77
C ILE A 97 0.27 -10.39 -8.65
N GLU A 98 -0.01 -11.67 -8.89
CA GLU A 98 0.98 -12.76 -8.79
C GLU A 98 1.87 -12.86 -10.05
N ASP A 99 1.30 -12.69 -11.25
CA ASP A 99 1.97 -12.87 -12.55
C ASP A 99 2.34 -11.54 -13.26
N SER A 100 2.16 -10.38 -12.62
CA SER A 100 2.59 -9.09 -13.21
C SER A 100 4.11 -9.11 -13.40
N PHE A 101 4.55 -9.29 -14.66
CA PHE A 101 5.96 -9.25 -15.06
C PHE A 101 6.68 -7.97 -14.64
N ASP A 102 5.94 -6.89 -14.35
CA ASP A 102 6.46 -5.61 -13.90
C ASP A 102 6.37 -5.41 -12.37
N ASN A 103 5.87 -6.41 -11.63
CA ASN A 103 5.53 -6.35 -10.20
C ASN A 103 4.84 -5.04 -9.85
N GLN A 104 3.89 -4.62 -10.67
CA GLN A 104 3.18 -3.35 -10.49
C GLN A 104 1.69 -3.61 -10.65
N TRP A 105 0.91 -3.20 -9.66
CA TRP A 105 -0.55 -3.24 -9.68
C TRP A 105 -1.12 -1.95 -9.10
N ASN A 106 -2.33 -1.57 -9.51
CA ASN A 106 -2.93 -0.29 -9.16
C ASN A 106 -3.93 -0.45 -8.02
N MET A 107 -4.09 0.58 -7.20
CA MET A 107 -5.10 0.57 -6.14
C MET A 107 -6.53 0.22 -6.61
N GLU A 108 -6.90 0.56 -7.84
CA GLU A 108 -8.20 0.21 -8.41
C GLU A 108 -8.41 -1.30 -8.54
N ASP A 109 -7.34 -2.10 -8.49
CA ASP A 109 -7.41 -3.55 -8.40
C ASP A 109 -7.94 -4.02 -7.04
N LEU A 110 -7.81 -3.20 -5.98
CA LEU A 110 -8.48 -3.44 -4.68
C LEU A 110 -9.97 -3.08 -4.70
N SER A 111 -10.45 -2.37 -5.73
CA SER A 111 -11.88 -2.07 -5.87
C SER A 111 -12.61 -3.30 -6.39
N ILE A 112 -13.35 -3.99 -5.51
CA ILE A 112 -14.09 -5.19 -5.89
C ILE A 112 -15.59 -5.02 -5.62
N THR A 113 -16.38 -5.27 -6.66
CA THR A 113 -17.81 -5.59 -6.59
C THR A 113 -17.95 -7.10 -6.60
N ASP A 114 -18.67 -7.64 -5.62
CA ASP A 114 -18.91 -9.07 -5.38
C ASP A 114 -19.11 -9.89 -6.65
N TYR A 115 -18.66 -11.17 -6.64
CA TYR A 115 -19.42 -12.36 -7.08
C TYR A 115 -18.54 -13.62 -7.15
N ASN A 116 -17.21 -13.52 -7.07
CA ASN A 116 -16.29 -14.66 -6.88
C ASN A 116 -15.12 -14.20 -6.01
N ILE A 117 -14.84 -14.90 -4.90
CA ILE A 117 -14.20 -14.26 -3.75
C ILE A 117 -12.97 -15.07 -3.30
N ARG A 118 -11.78 -14.53 -3.54
CA ARG A 118 -10.60 -14.82 -2.71
C ARG A 118 -10.55 -13.81 -1.57
N HIS A 119 -10.25 -14.28 -0.36
CA HIS A 119 -9.95 -13.39 0.75
C HIS A 119 -8.50 -12.98 0.66
N VAL A 120 -8.25 -11.68 0.53
CA VAL A 120 -6.90 -11.15 0.34
C VAL A 120 -6.59 -10.14 1.44
N VAL A 121 -5.40 -10.26 2.01
CA VAL A 121 -4.83 -9.35 3.01
C VAL A 121 -3.61 -8.67 2.41
N PHE A 122 -3.70 -7.37 2.18
CA PHE A 122 -2.60 -6.54 1.72
C PHE A 122 -1.81 -6.03 2.92
N ILE A 123 -0.55 -6.43 3.03
CA ILE A 123 0.37 -6.04 4.10
C ILE A 123 1.36 -5.03 3.53
N PHE A 124 1.34 -3.80 4.04
CA PHE A 124 2.12 -2.71 3.47
C PHE A 124 3.50 -2.58 4.10
N GLY A 125 4.52 -2.27 3.30
CA GLY A 125 5.90 -2.11 3.76
C GLY A 125 6.10 -0.96 4.77
N SER A 126 7.32 -0.87 5.31
CA SER A 126 7.70 0.12 6.31
C SER A 126 7.67 1.57 5.82
N GLU A 127 7.73 1.75 4.51
CA GLU A 127 7.64 3.05 3.83
C GLU A 127 6.26 3.71 4.00
N PHE A 128 5.24 2.95 4.40
CA PHE A 128 3.92 3.48 4.70
C PHE A 128 3.88 4.10 6.10
N SER A 129 3.71 5.41 6.13
CA SER A 129 3.54 6.19 7.38
C SER A 129 2.15 6.80 7.54
N SER A 130 1.30 6.69 6.53
CA SER A 130 -0.05 7.26 6.50
C SER A 130 -1.13 6.21 6.74
N ASN A 131 -2.19 6.58 7.44
CA ASN A 131 -3.37 5.76 7.67
C ASN A 131 -4.36 5.77 6.48
N SER A 132 -4.05 6.51 5.43
CA SER A 132 -4.75 6.47 4.15
C SER A 132 -3.77 6.69 3.00
N PHE A 133 -4.18 6.33 1.78
CA PHE A 133 -3.44 6.69 0.57
C PHE A 133 -4.38 7.02 -0.58
N PRO A 134 -3.92 7.80 -1.57
CA PRO A 134 -4.75 8.22 -2.70
C PRO A 134 -5.04 7.07 -3.68
N ILE A 135 -6.21 7.11 -4.29
CA ILE A 135 -6.54 6.23 -5.41
C ILE A 135 -5.61 6.54 -6.59
N GLY A 136 -5.21 5.50 -7.33
CA GLY A 136 -4.27 5.61 -8.45
C GLY A 136 -2.80 5.45 -8.06
N MET A 137 -2.52 5.11 -6.79
CA MET A 137 -1.18 4.71 -6.38
C MET A 137 -0.83 3.32 -6.91
N ASN A 138 0.40 3.16 -7.38
CA ASN A 138 0.93 1.87 -7.84
C ASN A 138 1.66 1.18 -6.68
N PHE A 139 1.55 -0.13 -6.63
CA PHE A 139 2.22 -0.98 -5.66
C PHE A 139 3.00 -2.07 -6.35
N SER A 140 4.10 -2.50 -5.73
CA SER A 140 4.75 -3.76 -6.06
C SER A 140 4.45 -4.85 -5.06
N THR A 141 4.30 -6.05 -5.58
CA THR A 141 4.22 -7.26 -4.76
C THR A 141 5.58 -7.93 -4.72
N GLU A 142 6.13 -8.13 -3.53
CA GLU A 142 7.37 -8.90 -3.36
C GLU A 142 7.11 -10.38 -3.13
N LYS A 143 6.06 -10.67 -2.36
CA LYS A 143 5.73 -12.02 -1.93
C LYS A 143 4.23 -12.20 -1.75
N THR A 144 3.73 -13.33 -2.24
CA THR A 144 2.41 -13.85 -1.92
C THR A 144 2.54 -15.10 -1.06
N GLU A 145 1.65 -15.22 -0.06
CA GLU A 145 1.50 -16.43 0.75
C GLU A 145 0.03 -16.83 0.78
N GLU A 146 -0.26 -18.12 0.90
CA GLU A 146 -1.61 -18.65 1.03
C GLU A 146 -1.68 -19.49 2.31
N ILE A 147 -2.68 -19.22 3.15
CA ILE A 147 -2.97 -19.97 4.36
C ILE A 147 -4.50 -20.10 4.45
N ASP A 148 -5.01 -21.33 4.42
CA ASP A 148 -6.44 -21.66 4.57
C ASP A 148 -7.36 -20.80 3.69
N ASP A 149 -7.05 -20.74 2.38
CA ASP A 149 -7.77 -19.98 1.35
C ASP A 149 -7.75 -18.44 1.54
N VAL A 150 -6.91 -17.94 2.45
CA VAL A 150 -6.59 -16.52 2.62
C VAL A 150 -5.23 -16.21 2.02
N TYR A 151 -5.19 -15.22 1.13
CA TYR A 151 -3.98 -14.80 0.43
C TYR A 151 -3.38 -13.56 1.08
N TYR A 152 -2.11 -13.61 1.43
CA TYR A 152 -1.35 -12.52 2.02
C TYR A 152 -0.41 -11.94 0.97
N VAL A 153 -0.64 -10.68 0.61
CA VAL A 153 0.12 -9.97 -0.42
C VAL A 153 0.99 -8.93 0.26
N HIS A 154 2.31 -9.09 0.17
CA HIS A 154 3.26 -8.12 0.71
C HIS A 154 3.50 -7.01 -0.31
N CYS A 155 3.05 -5.82 0.05
CA CYS A 155 2.91 -4.68 -0.82
C CYS A 155 3.95 -3.63 -0.46
N HIS A 156 4.73 -3.25 -1.46
CA HIS A 156 5.62 -2.11 -1.36
C HIS A 156 5.11 -0.97 -2.22
N GLN A 157 5.33 0.25 -1.75
CA GLN A 157 4.94 1.40 -2.53
C GLN A 157 5.85 1.53 -3.74
N THR A 158 5.31 1.35 -4.95
CA THR A 158 6.02 1.75 -6.17
C THR A 158 5.68 3.18 -6.51
N ILE A 159 6.71 4.01 -6.51
CA ILE A 159 6.59 5.44 -6.70
C ILE A 159 6.86 5.78 -8.16
N LYS A 160 6.64 4.85 -9.10
CA LYS A 160 6.93 5.13 -10.50
C LYS A 160 5.95 6.15 -11.05
N PHE A 161 6.49 7.30 -11.42
CA PHE A 161 5.75 8.39 -12.02
C PHE A 161 6.02 8.39 -13.52
N ALA A 162 4.92 8.30 -14.27
CA ALA A 162 4.90 8.51 -15.70
C ALA A 162 5.06 10.00 -16.03
N LEU A 163 6.22 10.57 -15.68
CA LEU A 163 6.56 11.98 -15.89
C LEU A 163 6.27 12.41 -17.33
N HIS A 164 6.48 11.49 -18.28
CA HIS A 164 6.46 11.75 -19.71
C HIS A 164 5.13 11.40 -20.40
N GLU A 165 4.29 10.54 -19.82
CA GLU A 165 3.08 10.03 -20.48
C GLU A 165 1.92 11.02 -20.41
N SER A 166 1.58 11.49 -19.22
CA SER A 166 0.40 12.32 -18.99
C SER A 166 0.72 13.57 -18.18
N ARG A 167 -0.08 14.63 -18.37
CA ARG A 167 0.09 15.89 -17.64
C ARG A 167 -0.53 15.74 -16.26
N LEU A 168 0.30 15.89 -15.22
CA LEU A 168 -0.13 15.79 -13.83
C LEU A 168 -0.83 17.08 -13.38
N ASN A 169 -1.93 16.91 -12.67
CA ASN A 169 -2.65 18.00 -12.00
C ASN A 169 -1.96 18.42 -10.70
N GLU A 170 -2.41 19.52 -10.09
CA GLU A 170 -1.74 20.08 -8.90
C GLU A 170 -1.82 19.18 -7.66
N ASN A 171 -2.92 18.46 -7.48
CA ASN A 171 -3.06 17.53 -6.35
C ASN A 171 -2.12 16.35 -6.51
N GLU A 172 -2.03 15.79 -7.72
CA GLU A 172 -1.07 14.72 -8.02
C GLU A 172 0.37 15.18 -7.77
N ILE A 173 0.75 16.38 -8.23
CA ILE A 173 2.09 16.94 -7.98
C ILE A 173 2.36 17.10 -6.48
N LYS A 174 1.40 17.60 -5.70
CA LYS A 174 1.53 17.75 -4.24
C LYS A 174 1.71 16.41 -3.54
N GLN A 175 0.90 15.42 -3.89
CA GLN A 175 1.00 14.07 -3.33
C GLN A 175 2.36 13.45 -3.66
N LYS A 176 2.79 13.52 -4.93
CA LYS A 176 4.09 13.00 -5.38
C LYS A 176 5.26 13.72 -4.72
N SER A 177 5.18 15.04 -4.51
CA SER A 177 6.21 15.80 -3.79
C SER A 177 6.32 15.40 -2.32
N LYS A 178 5.19 15.28 -1.59
CA LYS A 178 5.17 14.79 -0.20
C LYS A 178 5.81 13.41 -0.10
N LEU A 179 5.47 12.54 -1.05
CA LEU A 179 5.99 11.19 -1.12
C LEU A 179 7.50 11.16 -1.35
N ILE A 180 8.00 11.86 -2.37
CA ILE A 180 9.46 12.00 -2.61
C ILE A 180 10.17 12.51 -1.35
N ASN A 181 9.62 13.50 -0.66
CA ASN A 181 10.21 14.03 0.57
C ASN A 181 10.29 13.00 1.70
N SER A 182 9.37 12.03 1.75
CA SER A 182 9.39 10.98 2.76
C SER A 182 10.43 9.88 2.48
N ILE A 183 10.81 9.67 1.21
CA ILE A 183 11.68 8.56 0.79
C ILE A 183 13.09 8.98 0.40
N VAL A 184 13.27 10.17 -0.17
CA VAL A 184 14.54 10.61 -0.75
C VAL A 184 15.08 11.76 0.07
N ASN A 185 15.72 11.44 1.19
CA ASN A 185 16.33 12.46 2.06
C ASN A 185 17.75 12.80 1.60
N GLU A 186 18.63 11.81 1.44
CA GLU A 186 20.05 12.07 1.14
C GLU A 186 20.31 12.47 -0.31
N LYS A 187 19.53 11.92 -1.26
CA LYS A 187 19.66 12.22 -2.70
C LYS A 187 18.71 13.33 -3.19
N LYS A 188 17.99 14.01 -2.29
CA LYS A 188 17.03 15.06 -2.67
C LYS A 188 17.67 16.17 -3.52
N PRO A 189 18.88 16.66 -3.20
CA PRO A 189 19.50 17.72 -4.00
C PRO A 189 19.81 17.27 -5.43
N GLU A 190 20.28 16.03 -5.60
CA GLU A 190 20.58 15.42 -6.90
C GLU A 190 19.31 15.25 -7.74
N LEU A 191 18.23 14.75 -7.12
CA LEU A 191 16.92 14.65 -7.75
C LEU A 191 16.41 16.00 -8.26
N ILE A 192 16.44 17.03 -7.41
CA ILE A 192 16.01 18.38 -7.78
C ILE A 192 16.86 18.90 -8.96
N GLN A 193 18.17 18.64 -8.97
CA GLN A 193 19.05 19.08 -10.04
C GLN A 193 18.72 18.41 -11.38
N LEU A 194 18.48 17.10 -11.40
CA LEU A 194 18.08 16.39 -12.62
C LEU A 194 16.69 16.82 -13.11
N LEU A 195 15.74 17.01 -12.19
CA LEU A 195 14.43 17.52 -12.55
C LEU A 195 14.52 18.95 -13.12
N LYS A 196 15.39 19.82 -12.56
CA LYS A 196 15.68 21.16 -13.09
C LYS A 196 16.22 21.11 -14.52
N ASN A 197 17.10 20.15 -14.80
CA ASN A 197 17.60 19.90 -16.15
C ASN A 197 16.45 19.51 -17.08
N CYS A 198 15.46 18.78 -16.58
CA CYS A 198 14.31 18.34 -17.36
C CYS A 198 13.16 19.37 -17.49
N THR A 199 13.27 20.58 -16.95
CA THR A 199 12.14 21.54 -16.96
C THR A 199 11.93 22.25 -18.28
N SER A 200 10.71 22.74 -18.52
CA SER A 200 10.37 23.58 -19.69
C SER A 200 11.14 24.91 -19.76
N ARG A 201 11.79 25.34 -18.67
CA ARG A 201 12.59 26.57 -18.63
C ARG A 201 14.06 26.34 -19.00
N ASN A 202 14.51 25.10 -19.10
CA ASN A 202 15.89 24.76 -19.40
C ASN A 202 16.02 24.24 -20.84
N ILE A 203 16.60 25.08 -21.72
CA ILE A 203 16.82 24.73 -23.13
C ILE A 203 17.87 23.63 -23.33
N ASN A 204 18.65 23.31 -22.30
CA ASN A 204 19.71 22.30 -22.36
C ASN A 204 19.23 20.91 -21.94
N CYS A 205 17.93 20.73 -21.64
CA CYS A 205 17.36 19.42 -21.39
C CYS A 205 17.59 18.50 -22.59
N SER A 206 18.33 17.41 -22.40
CA SER A 206 18.55 16.40 -23.43
C SER A 206 17.86 15.08 -23.07
N SER A 207 17.65 14.21 -24.06
CA SER A 207 17.24 12.82 -23.83
C SER A 207 18.19 12.08 -22.87
N LYS A 208 19.48 12.42 -22.85
CA LYS A 208 20.43 11.80 -21.91
C LYS A 208 20.13 12.20 -20.46
N ASP A 209 19.67 13.43 -20.23
CA ASP A 209 19.27 13.88 -18.89
C ASP A 209 17.98 13.20 -18.43
N ALA A 210 17.03 12.98 -19.36
CA ALA A 210 15.82 12.21 -19.08
C ALA A 210 16.13 10.76 -18.71
N VAL A 211 16.99 10.09 -19.47
CA VAL A 211 17.47 8.73 -19.15
C VAL A 211 18.17 8.72 -17.80
N LYS A 212 19.09 9.66 -17.56
CA LYS A 212 19.83 9.75 -16.29
C LYS A 212 18.91 9.95 -15.08
N LEU A 213 17.88 10.79 -15.21
CA LEU A 213 16.87 10.99 -14.16
C LEU A 213 16.20 9.65 -13.81
N CYS A 214 15.84 8.86 -14.80
CA CYS A 214 15.19 7.56 -14.59
C CYS A 214 16.16 6.49 -14.09
N GLU A 215 17.42 6.50 -14.53
CA GLU A 215 18.46 5.56 -14.09
C GLU A 215 18.89 5.81 -12.63
N GLU A 216 18.99 7.07 -12.20
CA GLU A 216 19.39 7.39 -10.82
C GLU A 216 18.22 7.29 -9.83
N PHE A 217 16.98 7.39 -10.32
CA PHE A 217 15.75 7.29 -9.52
C PHE A 217 14.73 6.29 -10.12
N PRO A 218 15.12 5.01 -10.34
CA PRO A 218 14.30 4.02 -11.04
C PRO A 218 13.06 3.58 -10.25
N GLY A 219 13.03 3.85 -8.95
CA GLY A 219 11.85 3.66 -8.10
C GLY A 219 10.85 4.83 -8.13
N ILE A 220 11.20 5.95 -8.77
CA ILE A 220 10.44 7.21 -8.75
C ILE A 220 9.91 7.60 -10.14
N PHE A 221 10.62 7.23 -11.22
CA PHE A 221 10.21 7.60 -12.57
C PHE A 221 10.19 6.40 -13.50
N ASP A 222 9.20 6.39 -14.39
CA ASP A 222 9.19 5.44 -15.50
C ASP A 222 10.33 5.73 -16.45
N ASN A 223 10.93 4.65 -16.98
CA ASN A 223 12.01 4.78 -17.94
C ASN A 223 11.55 5.56 -19.17
N THR A 224 12.39 6.46 -19.66
CA THR A 224 12.16 7.18 -20.91
C THR A 224 13.49 7.55 -21.56
N ASP A 225 13.55 7.40 -22.87
CA ASP A 225 14.66 7.87 -23.72
C ASP A 225 14.33 9.18 -24.44
N THR A 226 13.14 9.76 -24.20
CA THR A 226 12.66 10.97 -24.86
C THR A 226 12.20 12.04 -23.88
N VAL A 227 12.57 13.28 -24.17
CA VAL A 227 12.06 14.46 -23.48
C VAL A 227 10.72 14.83 -24.11
N THR A 228 9.62 14.68 -23.37
CA THR A 228 8.28 15.08 -23.83
C THR A 228 7.86 16.43 -23.23
N PRO A 229 6.94 17.18 -23.87
CA PRO A 229 6.39 18.39 -23.27
C PRO A 229 5.73 18.13 -21.91
N ASN A 230 5.10 16.97 -21.73
CA ASN A 230 4.51 16.57 -20.45
C ASN A 230 5.60 16.39 -19.38
N MET A 231 6.70 15.70 -19.70
CA MET A 231 7.86 15.58 -18.82
C MET A 231 8.38 16.95 -18.38
N GLN A 232 8.54 17.87 -19.32
CA GLN A 232 9.03 19.21 -19.03
C GLN A 232 8.12 20.03 -18.12
N ILE A 233 6.80 19.93 -18.34
CA ILE A 233 5.80 20.61 -17.51
C ILE A 233 5.74 19.98 -16.12
N ASN A 234 5.69 18.65 -16.05
CA ASN A 234 5.57 17.91 -14.79
C ASN A 234 6.83 18.08 -13.94
N ALA A 235 8.02 17.96 -14.55
CA ALA A 235 9.29 18.21 -13.87
C ALA A 235 9.34 19.63 -13.31
N HIS A 236 8.91 20.63 -14.08
CA HIS A 236 8.86 22.02 -13.59
C HIS A 236 7.95 22.18 -12.38
N LYS A 237 6.73 21.63 -12.44
CA LYS A 237 5.79 21.68 -11.30
C LYS A 237 6.34 20.94 -10.08
N LEU A 238 6.94 19.78 -10.29
CA LEU A 238 7.47 18.93 -9.22
C LEU A 238 8.66 19.57 -8.51
N VAL A 239 9.59 20.18 -9.25
CA VAL A 239 10.70 20.98 -8.67
C VAL A 239 10.14 22.08 -7.78
N ASN A 240 9.21 22.89 -8.31
CA ASN A 240 8.64 24.00 -7.55
C ASN A 240 7.98 23.53 -6.25
N GLU A 241 7.35 22.35 -6.24
CA GLU A 241 6.70 21.82 -5.05
C GLU A 241 7.69 21.19 -4.07
N LEU A 242 8.73 20.52 -4.56
CA LEU A 242 9.80 19.96 -3.72
C LEU A 242 10.61 21.04 -3.01
N GLU A 243 10.84 22.17 -3.67
CA GLU A 243 11.56 23.32 -3.11
C GLU A 243 10.74 24.11 -2.07
N LYS A 244 9.40 24.10 -2.16
CA LYS A 244 8.53 24.69 -1.11
C LYS A 244 8.55 23.88 0.19
N ASN A 245 8.75 22.58 0.07
CA ASN A 245 8.74 21.61 1.18
C ASN A 245 10.18 21.17 1.54
N GLY A 246 11.17 22.01 1.25
CA GLY A 246 12.59 21.80 1.54
C GLY A 246 13.05 22.55 2.76
#